data_AF-A0A1I7UH56-F1
#
_entry.id   AF-A0A1I7UH56-F1
#
_cell.length_a   1.000
_cell.length_b   1.000
_cell.length_c   1.000
_cell.angle_alpha   90.00
_cell.angle_beta   90.00
_cell.angle_gamma   90.00
#
_symmetry.space_group_name_H-M   'P 1'
#
loop_
_entity.id
_entity.type
_entity.pdbx_description
1 polymer ?
#
loop_
_entity_poly.entity_id
_entity_poly.type
_entity_poly.pdbx_seq_one_letter_code
_entity_poly.pdbx_strand_id
1 'polypeptide(L)'
;MSLTPNLDKLFDISMRLNKASVYGSSNPLVTRELERAVHSINASLRNLSSQRDTFDHDTDSLEWEAYRFVGYFQLEFQELAVLFGKEEEVEKKRKEEEEERRKQALALAAFTSNHLDTLEDEKRAEESIETRLQALRIEDKGEIRRLKRARCKMCRKNSKLTEENEKLKEKVEESTRLEDELKTAKARSEKAMAEVKVLKG
;
A
#
# COMPACT_ATOMS: atom_id res chain seq x y z
N MET A 1 -0.31 5.79 -38.63
CA MET A 1 -0.40 6.96 -39.52
C MET A 1 -1.53 6.70 -40.51
N SER A 2 -2.26 7.74 -40.94
CA SER A 2 -3.38 7.55 -41.88
C SER A 2 -2.87 7.02 -43.23
N LEU A 3 -3.66 6.18 -43.87
CA LEU A 3 -3.40 5.68 -45.22
C LEU A 3 -3.75 6.72 -46.29
N THR A 4 -4.54 7.74 -45.94
CA THR A 4 -5.03 8.79 -46.86
C THR A 4 -4.85 10.20 -46.24
N PRO A 5 -3.60 10.63 -45.97
CA PRO A 5 -3.34 11.85 -45.22
C PRO A 5 -3.84 13.14 -45.90
N ASN A 6 -3.83 13.22 -47.24
CA ASN A 6 -4.30 14.40 -47.97
C ASN A 6 -5.82 14.44 -48.06
N LEU A 7 -6.47 13.28 -48.17
CA LEU A 7 -7.92 13.21 -48.08
C LEU A 7 -8.42 13.67 -46.70
N ASP A 8 -7.78 13.20 -45.63
CA ASP A 8 -8.08 13.63 -44.25
C ASP A 8 -7.90 15.15 -44.10
N LYS A 9 -6.80 15.69 -44.66
CA LYS A 9 -6.53 17.12 -44.66
C LYS A 9 -7.57 17.93 -45.43
N LEU A 10 -8.05 17.42 -46.57
CA LEU A 10 -9.08 18.08 -47.36
C LEU A 10 -10.42 18.12 -46.62
N PHE A 11 -10.78 17.04 -45.90
CA PHE A 11 -11.94 17.00 -45.02
C PHE A 11 -11.80 17.98 -43.85
N ASP A 12 -10.63 18.06 -43.22
CA ASP A 12 -10.37 19.01 -42.13
C ASP A 12 -10.50 20.46 -42.62
N ILE A 13 -9.89 20.80 -43.76
CA ILE A 13 -10.04 22.12 -44.39
C ILE A 13 -11.51 22.44 -44.65
N SER A 14 -12.27 21.51 -45.23
CA SER A 14 -13.71 21.69 -45.45
C SER A 14 -14.46 21.94 -44.15
N MET A 15 -14.25 21.11 -43.13
CA MET A 15 -14.91 21.24 -41.84
C MET A 15 -14.62 22.59 -41.19
N ARG A 16 -13.36 23.02 -41.18
CA ARG A 16 -12.95 24.31 -40.60
C ARG A 16 -13.50 25.50 -41.38
N LEU A 17 -13.48 25.46 -42.71
CA LEU A 17 -14.08 26.50 -43.56
C LEU A 17 -15.58 26.62 -43.36
N ASN A 18 -16.30 25.50 -43.35
CA ASN A 18 -17.74 25.48 -43.08
C ASN A 18 -18.03 26.02 -41.67
N LYS A 19 -17.23 25.64 -40.67
CA LYS A 19 -17.36 26.19 -39.32
C LYS A 19 -17.11 27.71 -39.29
N ALA A 20 -16.04 28.18 -39.93
CA ALA A 20 -15.72 29.60 -40.02
C ALA A 20 -16.84 30.39 -40.73
N SER A 21 -17.48 29.82 -41.75
CA SER A 21 -18.59 30.48 -42.45
C SER A 21 -19.83 30.70 -41.57
N VAL A 22 -20.03 29.89 -40.53
CA VAL A 22 -21.13 30.06 -39.58
C VAL A 22 -20.93 31.30 -38.71
N TYR A 23 -19.68 31.57 -38.30
CA TYR A 23 -19.35 32.74 -37.47
C TYR A 23 -19.22 34.03 -38.30
N GLY A 24 -18.87 33.90 -39.59
CA GLY A 24 -18.77 35.01 -40.53
C GLY A 24 -17.66 36.00 -40.17
N SER A 25 -17.51 37.03 -41.00
CA SER A 25 -16.62 38.15 -40.73
C SER A 25 -17.38 39.47 -40.87
N SER A 26 -17.05 40.44 -40.04
CA SER A 26 -17.55 41.82 -40.19
C SER A 26 -17.00 42.48 -41.47
N ASN A 27 -15.97 41.91 -42.09
CA ASN A 27 -15.42 42.37 -43.36
C ASN A 27 -16.06 41.61 -44.54
N PRO A 28 -16.84 42.28 -45.41
CA PRO A 28 -17.54 41.63 -46.51
C PRO A 28 -16.61 41.02 -47.58
N LEU A 29 -15.38 41.53 -47.72
CA LEU A 29 -14.39 40.96 -48.65
C LEU A 29 -13.91 39.59 -48.14
N VAL A 30 -13.63 39.49 -46.84
CA VAL A 30 -13.22 38.24 -46.19
C VAL A 30 -14.34 37.21 -46.23
N THR A 31 -15.58 37.63 -45.99
CA THR A 31 -16.76 36.75 -46.10
C THR A 31 -16.91 36.19 -47.51
N ARG A 32 -16.77 37.02 -48.54
CA ARG A 32 -16.86 36.58 -49.94
C ARG A 32 -15.75 35.61 -50.33
N GLU A 33 -14.54 35.83 -49.84
CA GLU A 33 -13.41 34.93 -50.06
C GLU A 33 -13.60 33.59 -49.34
N LEU A 34 -14.10 33.63 -48.10
CA LEU A 34 -14.46 32.45 -47.33
C LEU A 34 -15.56 31.61 -48.01
N GLU A 35 -16.61 32.26 -48.53
CA GLU A 35 -17.68 31.58 -49.27
C GLU A 35 -17.16 30.91 -50.56
N ARG A 36 -16.25 31.58 -51.28
CA ARG A 36 -15.58 31.01 -52.46
C ARG A 36 -14.74 29.79 -52.09
N ALA A 37 -13.96 29.89 -51.02
CA ALA A 37 -13.14 28.81 -50.49
C ALA A 37 -14.00 27.60 -50.08
N VAL A 38 -15.08 27.83 -49.33
CA VAL A 38 -16.06 26.80 -48.95
C VAL A 38 -16.65 26.12 -50.19
N HIS A 39 -17.09 26.90 -51.17
CA HIS A 39 -17.67 26.38 -52.40
C HIS A 39 -16.68 25.52 -53.19
N SER A 40 -15.45 26.01 -53.37
CA SER A 40 -14.37 25.32 -54.10
C SER A 40 -14.00 23.98 -53.46
N ILE A 41 -13.79 23.96 -52.15
CA ILE A 41 -13.46 22.73 -51.40
C ILE A 41 -14.63 21.73 -51.41
N ASN A 42 -15.86 22.19 -51.18
CA ASN A 42 -17.02 21.31 -51.19
C ASN A 42 -17.36 20.78 -52.60
N ALA A 43 -17.01 21.50 -53.65
CA ALA A 43 -17.08 21.01 -55.03
C ALA A 43 -16.04 19.90 -55.27
N SER A 44 -14.81 20.12 -54.81
CA SER A 44 -13.71 19.15 -54.90
C SER A 44 -14.03 17.84 -54.16
N LEU A 45 -14.56 17.94 -52.93
CA LEU A 45 -15.00 16.76 -52.15
C LEU A 45 -16.17 16.01 -52.79
N ARG A 46 -17.11 16.73 -53.43
CA ARG A 46 -18.19 16.10 -54.20
C ARG A 46 -17.66 15.34 -55.41
N ASN A 47 -16.69 15.91 -56.12
CA ASN A 47 -16.02 15.24 -57.24
C ASN A 47 -15.33 13.96 -56.75
N LEU A 48 -14.51 14.03 -55.69
CA LEU A 48 -13.86 12.86 -55.10
C LEU A 48 -14.86 11.80 -54.63
N SER A 49 -15.99 12.21 -54.05
CA SER A 49 -17.05 11.29 -53.64
C SER A 49 -17.65 10.55 -54.84
N SER A 50 -17.93 11.25 -55.94
CA SER A 50 -18.43 10.64 -57.18
C SER A 50 -17.40 9.72 -57.86
N GLN A 51 -16.10 10.04 -57.74
CA GLN A 51 -15.02 9.19 -58.24
C GLN A 51 -14.90 7.91 -57.40
N ARG A 52 -15.05 8.00 -56.08
CA ARG A 52 -15.06 6.82 -55.18
C ARG A 52 -16.17 5.84 -55.51
N ASP A 53 -17.31 6.33 -55.98
CA ASP A 53 -18.46 5.49 -56.34
C ASP A 53 -18.32 4.85 -57.74
N THR A 54 -17.35 5.31 -58.55
CA THR A 54 -17.15 4.85 -59.95
C THR A 54 -15.86 4.06 -60.16
N PHE A 55 -14.79 4.37 -59.42
CA PHE A 55 -13.54 3.63 -59.42
C PHE A 55 -13.55 2.64 -58.25
N ASP A 56 -13.22 1.39 -58.54
CA ASP A 56 -13.28 0.22 -57.66
C ASP A 56 -12.30 0.32 -56.48
N HIS A 57 -12.53 1.30 -55.59
CA HIS A 57 -11.80 1.58 -54.36
C HIS A 57 -10.28 1.79 -54.51
N ASP A 58 -9.79 2.33 -55.64
CA ASP A 58 -8.38 2.74 -55.76
C ASP A 58 -8.11 3.96 -54.86
N THR A 59 -7.70 3.68 -53.63
CA THR A 59 -7.39 4.66 -52.60
C THR A 59 -6.23 5.56 -52.99
N ASP A 60 -5.28 5.06 -53.79
CA ASP A 60 -4.10 5.82 -54.17
C ASP A 60 -4.46 6.90 -55.19
N SER A 61 -5.37 6.59 -56.12
CA SER A 61 -5.89 7.58 -57.08
C SER A 61 -6.68 8.68 -56.38
N LEU A 62 -7.52 8.35 -55.39
CA LEU A 62 -8.28 9.34 -54.62
C LEU A 62 -7.37 10.22 -53.77
N GLU A 63 -6.33 9.63 -53.19
CA GLU A 63 -5.34 10.33 -52.39
C GLU A 63 -4.49 11.30 -53.24
N TRP A 64 -4.10 10.90 -54.46
CA TRP A 64 -3.39 11.77 -55.38
C TRP A 64 -4.25 12.96 -55.83
N GLU A 65 -5.53 12.73 -56.11
CA GLU A 65 -6.44 13.80 -56.51
C GLU A 65 -6.73 14.75 -55.32
N ALA A 66 -6.85 14.20 -54.09
CA ALA A 66 -6.94 15.00 -52.88
C ALA A 66 -5.68 15.86 -52.65
N TYR A 67 -4.49 15.31 -52.88
CA TYR A 67 -3.23 16.06 -52.83
C TYR A 67 -3.25 17.27 -53.79
N ARG A 68 -3.74 17.08 -55.01
CA ARG A 68 -3.87 18.18 -55.98
C ARG A 68 -4.84 19.24 -55.51
N PHE A 69 -6.02 18.86 -55.01
CA PHE A 69 -6.99 19.83 -54.50
C PHE A 69 -6.47 20.61 -53.30
N VAL A 70 -5.75 19.96 -52.39
CA VAL A 70 -5.06 20.66 -51.28
C VAL A 70 -4.04 21.66 -51.83
N GLY A 71 -3.25 21.28 -52.83
CA GLY A 71 -2.29 22.18 -53.47
C GLY A 71 -2.94 23.38 -54.16
N TYR A 72 -4.02 23.14 -54.93
CA TYR A 72 -4.79 24.23 -55.55
C TYR A 72 -5.38 25.17 -54.51
N PHE A 73 -5.95 24.64 -53.44
CA PHE A 73 -6.50 25.44 -52.35
C PHE A 73 -5.42 26.34 -51.72
N GLN A 74 -4.23 25.81 -51.47
CA GLN A 74 -3.12 26.58 -50.91
C GLN A 74 -2.64 27.70 -51.83
N LEU A 75 -2.70 27.50 -53.15
CA LEU A 75 -2.31 28.50 -54.14
C LEU A 75 -3.39 29.57 -54.31
N GLU A 76 -4.66 29.18 -54.39
CA GLU A 76 -5.78 30.08 -54.65
C GLU A 76 -6.21 30.85 -53.40
N PHE A 77 -6.09 30.24 -52.21
CA PHE A 77 -6.51 30.79 -50.93
C PHE A 77 -5.35 30.86 -49.92
N GLN A 78 -4.21 31.40 -50.37
CA GLN A 78 -2.96 31.40 -49.62
C GLN A 78 -3.10 32.01 -48.21
N GLU A 79 -3.85 33.09 -48.06
CA GLU A 79 -4.05 33.76 -46.76
C GLU A 79 -4.83 32.88 -45.78
N LEU A 80 -5.88 32.20 -46.25
CA LEU A 80 -6.65 31.24 -45.45
C LEU A 80 -5.81 30.00 -45.10
N ALA A 81 -4.99 29.52 -46.04
CA ALA A 81 -4.11 28.38 -45.81
C ALA A 81 -3.06 28.65 -44.70
N VAL A 82 -2.53 29.88 -44.63
CA VAL A 82 -1.60 30.29 -43.55
C VAL A 82 -2.29 30.29 -42.19
N LEU A 83 -3.56 30.73 -42.12
CA LEU A 83 -4.32 30.72 -40.86
C LEU A 83 -4.52 29.30 -40.34
N PHE A 84 -4.92 28.36 -41.21
CA PHE A 84 -5.10 26.96 -40.81
C PHE A 84 -3.80 26.29 -40.39
N GLY A 85 -2.67 26.59 -41.07
CA GLY A 85 -1.36 26.07 -40.68
C GLY A 85 -0.93 26.50 -39.28
N LYS A 86 -1.19 27.75 -38.89
CA LYS A 86 -0.90 28.25 -37.54
C LYS A 86 -1.78 27.63 -36.47
N GLU A 87 -3.07 27.42 -36.75
CA GLU A 87 -3.98 26.73 -35.82
C GLU A 87 -3.56 25.28 -35.57
N GLU A 88 -3.11 24.57 -36.62
CA GLU A 88 -2.66 23.18 -36.50
C GLU A 88 -1.41 23.05 -35.61
N GLU A 89 -0.46 23.97 -35.71
CA GLU A 89 0.71 24.02 -34.83
C GLU A 89 0.34 24.27 -33.35
N VAL A 90 -0.62 25.17 -33.11
CA VAL A 90 -1.10 25.47 -31.75
C VAL A 90 -1.82 24.27 -31.16
N GLU A 91 -2.65 23.58 -31.94
CA GLU A 91 -3.37 22.40 -31.48
C GLU A 91 -2.43 21.22 -31.22
N LYS A 92 -1.38 21.06 -32.03
CA LYS A 92 -0.34 20.06 -31.80
C LYS A 92 0.40 20.30 -30.50
N LYS A 93 0.84 21.54 -30.24
CA LYS A 93 1.49 21.91 -28.97
C LYS A 93 0.59 21.66 -27.77
N ARG A 94 -0.70 21.98 -27.88
CA ARG A 94 -1.68 21.74 -26.82
C ARG A 94 -1.86 20.23 -26.52
N LYS A 95 -1.91 19.39 -27.56
CA LYS A 95 -2.02 17.93 -27.40
C LYS A 95 -0.76 17.34 -26.77
N GLU A 96 0.43 17.81 -27.18
CA GLU A 96 1.70 17.41 -26.57
C GLU A 96 1.77 17.79 -25.09
N GLU A 97 1.38 19.02 -24.73
CA GLU A 97 1.33 19.48 -23.34
C GLU A 97 0.31 18.69 -22.50
N GLU A 98 -0.86 18.38 -23.06
CA GLU A 98 -1.87 17.57 -22.38
C GLU A 98 -1.39 16.12 -22.15
N GLU A 99 -0.71 15.53 -23.13
CA GLU A 99 -0.14 14.19 -22.99
C GLU A 99 0.97 14.16 -21.92
N GLU A 100 1.81 15.20 -21.87
CA GLU A 100 2.85 15.33 -20.85
C GLU A 100 2.24 15.49 -19.45
N ARG A 101 1.19 16.31 -19.29
CA ARG A 101 0.44 16.42 -18.03
C ARG A 101 -0.19 15.09 -17.61
N ARG A 102 -0.75 14.32 -18.55
CA ARG A 102 -1.31 12.99 -18.26
C ARG A 102 -0.21 12.02 -17.79
N LYS A 103 0.96 12.03 -18.43
CA LYS A 103 2.11 11.20 -18.01
C LYS A 103 2.59 11.59 -16.61
N GLN A 104 2.69 12.88 -16.31
CA GLN A 104 3.06 13.36 -14.97
C GLN A 104 2.03 12.97 -13.91
N ALA A 105 0.73 13.10 -14.21
CA ALA A 105 -0.34 12.69 -13.29
C ALA A 105 -0.33 11.18 -13.02
N LEU A 106 -0.11 10.35 -14.05
CA LEU A 106 0.03 8.90 -13.90
C LEU A 106 1.27 8.54 -13.06
N ALA A 107 2.41 9.21 -13.28
CA ALA A 107 3.62 9.00 -12.50
C ALA A 107 3.41 9.36 -11.02
N LEU A 108 2.75 10.48 -10.74
CA LEU A 108 2.41 10.90 -9.38
C LEU A 108 1.47 9.87 -8.70
N ALA A 109 0.43 9.42 -9.42
CA ALA A 109 -0.52 8.43 -8.91
C ALA A 109 0.16 7.10 -8.57
N ALA A 110 1.03 6.61 -9.46
CA ALA A 110 1.82 5.39 -9.23
C ALA A 110 2.75 5.53 -8.02
N PHE A 111 3.42 6.68 -7.86
CA PHE A 111 4.26 6.96 -6.70
C PHE A 111 3.44 6.94 -5.40
N THR A 112 2.28 7.60 -5.39
CA THR A 112 1.41 7.64 -4.20
C THR A 112 0.85 6.28 -3.83
N SER A 113 0.48 5.43 -4.81
CA SER A 113 -0.01 4.07 -4.55
C SER A 113 1.06 3.22 -3.87
N ASN A 114 2.28 3.20 -4.45
CA ASN A 114 3.38 2.43 -3.88
C ASN A 114 3.74 2.89 -2.46
N HIS A 115 3.68 4.20 -2.20
CA HIS A 115 3.94 4.73 -0.86
C HIS A 115 2.85 4.33 0.13
N LEU A 116 1.58 4.32 -0.29
CA LEU A 116 0.47 3.89 0.56
C LEU A 116 0.59 2.40 0.94
N ASP A 117 0.89 1.55 -0.04
CA ASP A 117 1.06 0.10 0.18
C ASP A 117 2.20 -0.16 1.18
N THR A 118 3.30 0.59 1.05
CA THR A 118 4.44 0.49 1.99
C THR A 118 4.03 0.87 3.42
N LEU A 119 3.24 1.94 3.59
CA LEU A 119 2.76 2.38 4.90
C LEU A 119 1.75 1.39 5.52
N GLU A 120 0.92 0.74 4.70
CA GLU A 120 0.00 -0.29 5.18
C GLU A 120 0.75 -1.55 5.66
N ASP A 121 1.79 -1.95 4.94
CA ASP A 121 2.62 -3.09 5.34
C ASP A 121 3.39 -2.81 6.63
N GLU A 122 3.93 -1.59 6.80
CA GLU A 122 4.57 -1.16 8.05
C GLU A 122 3.59 -1.20 9.23
N LYS A 123 2.37 -0.67 9.06
CA LYS A 123 1.34 -0.73 10.10
C LYS A 123 0.97 -2.17 10.48
N ARG A 124 0.79 -3.06 9.50
CA ARG A 124 0.50 -4.48 9.77
C ARG A 124 1.64 -5.15 10.54
N ALA A 125 2.89 -4.83 10.22
CA ALA A 125 4.05 -5.34 10.93
C ALA A 125 4.06 -4.85 12.39
N GLU A 126 3.79 -3.57 12.64
CA GLU A 126 3.69 -3.01 13.99
C GLU A 126 2.57 -3.65 14.81
N GLU A 127 1.37 -3.82 14.25
CA GLU A 127 0.25 -4.49 14.92
C GLU A 127 0.56 -5.95 15.27
N SER A 128 1.29 -6.65 14.39
CA SER A 128 1.76 -8.03 14.65
C SER A 128 2.73 -8.09 15.82
N ILE A 129 3.70 -7.15 15.87
CA ILE A 129 4.68 -7.06 16.96
C ILE A 129 3.99 -6.76 18.30
N GLU A 130 3.07 -5.78 18.33
CA GLU A 130 2.34 -5.41 19.55
C GLU A 130 1.51 -6.57 20.08
N THR A 131 0.83 -7.31 19.19
CA THR A 131 0.06 -8.51 19.56
C THR A 131 0.96 -9.58 20.17
N ARG A 132 2.15 -9.80 19.58
CA ARG A 132 3.13 -10.76 20.10
C ARG A 132 3.68 -10.36 21.46
N LEU A 133 3.92 -9.07 21.68
CA LEU A 133 4.34 -8.53 22.98
C LEU A 133 3.24 -8.67 24.05
N GLN A 134 1.97 -8.48 23.69
CA GLN A 134 0.86 -8.70 24.63
C GLN A 134 0.74 -10.16 25.05
N ALA A 135 0.92 -11.12 24.14
CA ALA A 135 0.92 -12.55 24.46
C ALA A 135 2.01 -12.90 25.49
N LEU A 136 3.24 -12.41 25.27
CA LEU A 136 4.36 -12.60 26.22
C LEU A 136 4.04 -12.01 27.60
N ARG A 137 3.45 -10.80 27.66
CA ARG A 137 3.04 -10.18 28.94
C ARG A 137 1.98 -11.01 29.69
N ILE A 138 1.12 -11.73 28.97
CA ILE A 138 0.11 -12.61 29.58
C ILE A 138 0.76 -13.88 30.14
N GLU A 139 1.67 -14.50 29.39
CA GLU A 139 2.43 -15.68 29.84
C GLU A 139 3.26 -15.37 31.09
N ASP A 140 3.99 -14.25 31.12
CA ASP A 140 4.75 -13.81 32.29
C ASP A 140 3.87 -13.62 33.52
N LYS A 141 2.68 -13.03 33.36
CA LYS A 141 1.71 -12.89 34.46
C LYS A 141 1.16 -14.23 34.93
N GLY A 142 1.08 -15.23 34.05
CA GLY A 142 0.72 -16.61 34.38
C GLY A 142 1.80 -17.29 35.22
N GLU A 143 3.05 -17.18 34.79
CA GLU A 143 4.20 -17.80 35.45
C GLU A 143 4.48 -17.17 36.81
N ILE A 144 4.42 -15.83 36.91
CA ILE A 144 4.51 -15.12 38.20
C ILE A 144 3.43 -15.61 39.18
N ARG A 145 2.20 -15.85 38.71
CA ARG A 145 1.12 -16.37 39.56
C ARG A 145 1.41 -17.81 40.01
N ARG A 146 1.97 -18.67 39.16
CA ARG A 146 2.38 -20.03 39.52
C ARG A 146 3.48 -20.01 40.58
N LEU A 147 4.54 -19.23 40.35
CA LEU A 147 5.67 -19.08 41.28
C LEU A 147 5.23 -18.53 42.63
N LYS A 148 4.34 -17.52 42.67
CA LYS A 148 3.77 -17.02 43.94
C LYS A 148 3.01 -18.11 44.71
N ARG A 149 2.20 -18.94 44.03
CA ARG A 149 1.49 -20.06 44.68
C ARG A 149 2.46 -21.12 45.20
N ALA A 150 3.49 -21.46 44.43
CA ALA A 150 4.52 -22.40 44.84
C ALA A 150 5.28 -21.90 46.07
N ARG A 151 5.68 -20.61 46.08
CA ARG A 151 6.32 -19.96 47.23
C ARG A 151 5.46 -20.04 48.48
N CYS A 152 4.16 -19.73 48.39
CA CYS A 152 3.25 -19.84 49.53
C CYS A 152 3.13 -21.28 50.06
N LYS A 153 3.09 -22.29 49.17
CA LYS A 153 3.09 -23.70 49.59
C LYS A 153 4.37 -24.06 50.35
N MET A 154 5.52 -23.63 49.85
CA MET A 154 6.81 -23.84 50.49
C MET A 154 6.89 -23.15 51.85
N CYS A 155 6.47 -21.88 51.96
CA CYS A 155 6.45 -21.17 53.24
C CYS A 155 5.59 -21.88 54.29
N ARG A 156 4.40 -22.38 53.90
CA ARG A 156 3.54 -23.15 54.81
C ARG A 156 4.20 -24.47 55.26
N LYS A 157 4.86 -25.17 54.33
CA LYS A 157 5.61 -26.40 54.67
C LYS A 157 6.77 -26.10 55.61
N ASN A 158 7.56 -25.07 55.32
CA ASN A 158 8.67 -24.66 56.18
C ASN A 158 8.19 -24.27 57.57
N SER A 159 7.10 -23.51 57.70
CA SER A 159 6.53 -23.16 59.02
C SER A 159 6.19 -24.41 59.85
N LYS A 160 5.52 -25.39 59.24
CA LYS A 160 5.19 -26.66 59.92
C LYS A 160 6.44 -27.45 60.31
N LEU A 161 7.42 -27.53 59.42
CA LEU A 161 8.68 -28.22 59.71
C LEU A 161 9.47 -27.51 60.83
N THR A 162 9.41 -26.18 60.91
CA THR A 162 10.01 -25.42 62.02
C THR A 162 9.34 -25.78 63.34
N GLU A 163 8.01 -25.79 63.40
CA GLU A 163 7.26 -26.20 64.60
C GLU A 163 7.53 -27.67 65.00
N GLU A 164 7.59 -28.58 64.02
CA GLU A 164 7.92 -29.99 64.27
C GLU A 164 9.37 -30.15 64.78
N ASN A 165 10.32 -29.40 64.23
CA ASN A 165 11.71 -29.40 64.68
C ASN A 165 11.86 -28.87 66.11
N GLU A 166 11.12 -27.83 66.50
CA GLU A 166 11.10 -27.33 67.88
C GLU A 166 10.57 -28.38 68.85
N LYS A 167 9.44 -29.02 68.53
CA LYS A 167 8.87 -30.11 69.34
C LYS A 167 9.83 -31.30 69.46
N LEU A 168 10.54 -31.64 68.40
CA LEU A 168 11.54 -32.71 68.43
C LEU A 168 12.74 -32.33 69.32
N LYS A 169 13.20 -31.08 69.27
CA LYS A 169 14.24 -30.60 70.20
C LYS A 169 13.79 -30.74 71.65
N GLU A 170 12.59 -30.28 72.00
CA GLU A 170 12.04 -30.40 73.36
C GLU A 170 12.02 -31.86 73.82
N LYS A 171 11.55 -32.79 72.98
CA LYS A 171 11.54 -34.23 73.30
C LYS A 171 12.94 -34.82 73.48
N VAL A 172 13.92 -34.38 72.70
CA VAL A 172 15.31 -34.81 72.85
C VAL A 172 15.89 -34.27 74.17
N GLU A 173 15.61 -33.02 74.53
CA GLU A 173 16.00 -32.44 75.81
C GLU A 173 15.35 -33.16 77.00
N GLU A 174 14.07 -33.53 76.89
CA GLU A 174 13.38 -34.32 77.91
C GLU A 174 13.97 -35.73 78.03
N SER A 175 14.21 -36.41 76.90
CA SER A 175 14.81 -37.75 76.89
C SER A 175 16.21 -37.76 77.48
N THR A 176 17.03 -36.75 77.17
CA THR A 176 18.40 -36.64 77.73
C THR A 176 18.38 -36.40 79.23
N ARG A 177 17.46 -35.58 79.75
CA ARG A 177 17.25 -35.42 81.20
C ARG A 177 16.85 -36.73 81.86
N LEU A 178 15.88 -37.45 81.30
CA LEU A 178 15.45 -38.75 81.83
C LEU A 178 16.57 -39.79 81.80
N GLU A 179 17.41 -39.80 80.76
CA GLU A 179 18.60 -40.67 80.71
C GLU A 179 19.59 -40.37 81.85
N ASP A 180 19.83 -39.10 82.15
CA ASP A 180 20.73 -38.70 83.24
C ASP A 180 20.14 -39.01 84.62
N GLU A 181 18.83 -38.84 84.81
CA GLU A 181 18.11 -39.30 86.00
C GLU A 181 18.20 -40.83 86.16
N LEU A 182 18.06 -41.58 85.06
CA LEU A 182 18.15 -43.04 85.09
C LEU A 182 19.58 -43.52 85.40
N LYS A 183 20.61 -42.86 84.86
CA LYS A 183 22.02 -43.12 85.22
C LYS A 183 22.27 -42.87 86.70
N THR A 184 21.78 -41.77 87.24
CA THR A 184 21.95 -41.45 88.68
C THR A 184 21.18 -42.41 89.58
N ALA A 185 19.96 -42.80 89.20
CA ALA A 185 19.18 -43.82 89.92
C ALA A 185 19.87 -45.19 89.91
N LYS A 186 20.42 -45.62 88.77
CA LYS A 186 21.22 -46.85 88.66
C LYS A 186 22.45 -46.81 89.58
N ALA A 187 23.21 -45.71 89.57
CA ALA A 187 24.37 -45.55 90.44
C ALA A 187 24.00 -45.63 91.93
N ARG A 188 22.87 -45.04 92.34
CA ARG A 188 22.36 -45.14 93.72
C ARG A 188 21.94 -46.56 94.08
N SER A 189 21.24 -47.25 93.17
CA SER A 189 20.82 -48.65 93.33
C SER A 189 22.03 -49.59 93.46
N GLU A 190 23.02 -49.45 92.59
CA GLU A 190 24.25 -50.24 92.61
C GLU A 190 25.02 -50.04 93.92
N LYS A 191 25.11 -48.79 94.40
CA LYS A 191 25.72 -48.47 95.71
C LYS A 191 24.96 -49.13 96.87
N ALA A 192 23.63 -49.02 96.90
CA ALA A 192 22.81 -49.64 97.93
C ALA A 192 22.91 -51.19 97.90
N MET A 193 22.96 -51.81 96.72
CA MET A 193 23.17 -53.25 96.59
C MET A 193 24.57 -53.68 97.07
N ALA A 194 25.60 -52.88 96.80
CA ALA A 194 26.95 -53.14 97.31
C ALA A 194 26.98 -53.08 98.86
N GLU A 195 26.33 -52.09 99.47
CA GLU A 195 26.24 -51.96 100.94
C GLU A 195 25.49 -53.15 101.58
N VAL A 196 24.38 -53.61 100.99
CA VAL A 196 23.66 -54.80 101.46
C VAL A 196 24.49 -56.07 101.34
N LYS A 197 25.31 -56.18 100.29
CA LYS A 197 26.21 -57.33 100.08
C LYS A 197 27.32 -57.39 101.14
N VAL A 198 27.79 -56.24 101.63
CA VAL A 198 28.77 -56.13 102.72
C VAL A 198 28.15 -56.50 104.08
N LEU A 199 26.86 -56.24 104.31
CA LEU A 199 26.17 -56.57 105.57
C LEU A 199 25.74 -58.04 105.70
N LYS A 200 25.81 -58.83 104.62
CA LYS A 200 25.38 -60.25 104.58
C LYS A 200 26.53 -61.25 104.46
N GLY A 201 27.78 -60.79 104.39
CA GLY A 201 28.99 -61.62 104.42
C GLY A 201 29.74 -61.42 105.73
#